data_AF-A0A538KFJ8-F1
#
_entry.id   AF-A0A538KFJ8-F1
#
_cell.length_a   1.000
_cell.length_b   1.000
_cell.length_c   1.000
_cell.angle_alpha   90.00
_cell.angle_beta   90.00
_cell.angle_gamma   90.00
#
_symmetry.space_group_name_H-M   'P 1'
#
loop_
_entity.id
_entity.type
_entity.pdbx_description
1 polymer ?
#
loop_
_entity_poly.entity_id
_entity_poly.type
_entity_poly.pdbx_seq_one_letter_code
_entity_poly.pdbx_strand_id
1 'polypeptide(L)'
;MTPPSGHAQRLVALAEEELALLAAGRVDALAELQERRDAALAGLPAELAPADRSVVAHAHELQVQVAALLERALSETAAELGRVERGHAAVRGYASSLKRA
;
A
#
# COMPACT_ATOMS: atom_id res chain seq x y z
N MET A 1 18.23 -26.73 -14.39
CA MET A 1 17.78 -25.52 -13.69
C MET A 1 16.28 -25.66 -13.50
N THR A 2 15.79 -25.77 -12.27
CA THR A 2 14.34 -25.89 -12.02
C THR A 2 13.72 -24.50 -12.20
N PRO A 3 12.67 -24.34 -13.02
CA PRO A 3 11.99 -23.06 -13.14
C PRO A 3 11.32 -22.68 -11.81
N PRO A 4 11.15 -21.39 -11.51
CA PRO A 4 10.41 -20.95 -10.34
C PRO A 4 8.94 -21.38 -10.45
N SER A 5 8.35 -21.65 -9.30
CA SER A 5 6.95 -22.00 -9.11
C SER A 5 6.02 -20.87 -9.58
N GLY A 6 4.81 -21.26 -10.00
CA GLY A 6 3.77 -20.29 -10.37
C GLY A 6 3.38 -19.38 -9.21
N HIS A 7 3.44 -19.85 -7.96
CA HIS A 7 3.15 -19.06 -6.77
C HIS A 7 4.20 -17.96 -6.54
N ALA A 8 5.50 -18.26 -6.67
CA ALA A 8 6.55 -17.25 -6.53
C ALA A 8 6.45 -16.17 -7.62
N GLN A 9 6.25 -16.57 -8.88
CA GLN A 9 6.03 -15.62 -9.98
C GLN A 9 4.78 -14.76 -9.77
N ARG A 10 3.70 -15.36 -9.22
CA ARG A 10 2.46 -14.65 -8.93
C ARG A 10 2.66 -13.55 -7.89
N LEU A 11 3.51 -13.75 -6.89
CA LEU A 11 3.81 -12.73 -5.88
C LEU A 11 4.47 -11.49 -6.49
N VAL A 12 5.39 -11.66 -7.45
CA VAL A 12 5.99 -10.53 -8.18
C VAL A 12 4.91 -9.78 -8.97
N ALA A 13 4.10 -10.49 -9.75
CA ALA A 13 3.05 -9.86 -10.55
C ALA A 13 2.02 -9.10 -9.68
N LEU A 14 1.67 -9.64 -8.51
CA LEU A 14 0.78 -8.95 -7.56
C LEU A 14 1.44 -7.69 -6.98
N ALA A 15 2.72 -7.74 -6.63
CA ALA A 15 3.44 -6.57 -6.14
C ALA A 15 3.58 -5.47 -7.20
N GLU A 16 3.79 -5.83 -8.46
CA GLU A 16 3.78 -4.88 -9.58
C GLU A 16 2.39 -4.27 -9.80
N GLU A 17 1.32 -5.06 -9.68
CA GLU A 17 -0.07 -4.60 -9.78
C GLU A 17 -0.40 -3.61 -8.64
N GLU A 18 0.05 -3.88 -7.41
CA GLU A 18 -0.09 -2.96 -6.27
C GLU A 18 0.63 -1.62 -6.52
N LEU A 19 1.87 -1.66 -7.02
CA LEU A 19 2.60 -0.44 -7.39
C LEU A 19 1.87 0.37 -8.46
N ALA A 20 1.31 -0.29 -9.47
CA ALA A 20 0.54 0.37 -10.51
C ALA A 20 -0.74 1.03 -9.97
N LEU A 21 -1.45 0.37 -9.05
CA LEU A 21 -2.63 0.94 -8.39
C LEU A 21 -2.28 2.14 -7.50
N LEU A 22 -1.18 2.05 -6.75
CA LEU A 22 -0.68 3.17 -5.95
C LEU A 22 -0.30 4.37 -6.82
N ALA A 23 0.39 4.14 -7.94
CA ALA A 23 0.72 5.18 -8.90
C ALA A 23 -0.54 5.84 -9.50
N ALA A 24 -1.63 5.08 -9.65
CA ALA A 24 -2.92 5.58 -10.12
C ALA A 24 -3.82 6.16 -9.00
N GLY A 25 -3.37 6.17 -7.74
CA GLY A 25 -4.17 6.61 -6.59
C GLY A 25 -5.37 5.72 -6.24
N ARG A 26 -5.42 4.49 -6.77
CA ARG A 26 -6.54 3.56 -6.60
C ARG A 26 -6.35 2.64 -5.38
N VAL A 27 -6.30 3.25 -4.20
CA VAL A 27 -6.02 2.53 -2.94
C VAL A 27 -7.11 1.54 -2.52
N ASP A 28 -8.37 1.77 -2.90
CA ASP A 28 -9.49 0.89 -2.53
C ASP A 28 -9.35 -0.53 -3.12
N ALA A 29 -8.68 -0.66 -4.27
CA ALA A 29 -8.46 -1.94 -4.93
C ALA A 29 -7.33 -2.78 -4.30
N LEU A 30 -6.56 -2.21 -3.34
CA LEU A 30 -5.46 -2.92 -2.69
C LEU A 30 -5.95 -4.04 -1.76
N ALA A 31 -7.15 -3.92 -1.19
CA ALA A 31 -7.71 -4.95 -0.32
C ALA A 31 -7.93 -6.29 -1.05
N GLU A 32 -8.41 -6.25 -2.29
CA GLU A 32 -8.56 -7.45 -3.12
C GLU A 32 -7.20 -8.08 -3.47
N LEU A 33 -6.17 -7.25 -3.70
CA LEU A 33 -4.81 -7.74 -3.96
C LEU A 33 -4.17 -8.39 -2.73
N GLN A 34 -4.45 -7.87 -1.53
CA GLN A 34 -4.02 -8.48 -0.28
C GLN A 34 -4.51 -9.93 -0.18
N GLU A 35 -5.80 -10.18 -0.42
CA GLU A 35 -6.37 -11.54 -0.35
C GLU A 35 -5.73 -12.48 -1.39
N ARG A 36 -5.52 -11.99 -2.62
CA ARG A 36 -4.85 -12.75 -3.69
C ARG A 36 -3.39 -13.05 -3.33
N ARG A 37 -2.71 -12.13 -2.65
CA ARG A 37 -1.32 -12.30 -2.17
C ARG A 37 -1.24 -13.31 -1.04
N ASP A 38 -2.15 -13.25 -0.07
CA ASP A 38 -2.20 -14.20 1.02
C ASP A 38 -2.46 -15.63 0.51
N ALA A 39 -3.32 -15.78 -0.50
CA ALA A 39 -3.53 -17.05 -1.18
C ALA A 39 -2.27 -17.54 -1.93
N ALA A 40 -1.53 -16.64 -2.59
CA ALA A 40 -0.28 -17.00 -3.26
C ALA A 40 0.83 -17.38 -2.26
N LEU A 41 0.92 -16.70 -1.12
CA LEU A 41 1.83 -17.03 -0.02
C LEU A 41 1.51 -18.38 0.60
N ALA A 42 0.22 -18.66 0.85
CA ALA A 42 -0.24 -19.93 1.38
C ALA A 42 0.05 -21.11 0.43
N GLY A 43 0.17 -20.85 -0.87
CA GLY A 43 0.55 -21.84 -1.88
C GLY A 43 2.06 -22.10 -1.98
N LEU A 44 2.90 -21.35 -1.26
CA LEU A 44 4.35 -21.62 -1.26
C LEU A 44 4.69 -22.86 -0.42
N PRO A 45 5.67 -23.68 -0.87
CA PRO A 45 6.16 -24.78 -0.07
C PRO A 45 6.88 -24.26 1.19
N ALA A 46 6.86 -25.05 2.27
CA ALA A 46 7.55 -24.71 3.51
C ALA A 46 9.07 -24.50 3.32
N GLU A 47 9.67 -25.21 2.37
CA GLU A 47 11.05 -25.01 1.95
C GLU A 47 11.11 -24.56 0.49
N LEU A 48 11.63 -23.35 0.26
CA LEU A 48 11.74 -22.77 -1.07
C LEU A 48 12.92 -23.38 -1.84
N ALA A 49 12.63 -23.80 -3.07
CA ALA A 49 13.66 -24.17 -4.03
C ALA A 49 14.58 -22.96 -4.33
N PRO A 50 15.86 -23.16 -4.69
CA PRO A 50 16.78 -22.06 -4.94
C PRO A 50 16.29 -21.05 -5.99
N ALA A 51 15.57 -21.52 -7.03
CA ALA A 51 15.00 -20.66 -8.06
C ALA A 51 13.84 -19.78 -7.57
N ASP A 52 13.06 -20.26 -6.59
CA ASP A 52 11.98 -19.49 -5.98
C ASP A 52 12.52 -18.44 -5.00
N ARG A 53 13.65 -18.70 -4.34
CA ARG A 53 14.24 -17.77 -3.35
C ARG A 53 14.55 -16.41 -3.97
N SER A 54 15.16 -16.37 -5.15
CA SER A 54 15.46 -15.10 -5.83
C SER A 54 14.20 -14.36 -6.24
N VAL A 55 13.18 -15.09 -6.71
CA VAL A 55 11.89 -14.50 -7.12
C VAL A 55 11.12 -13.95 -5.92
N VAL A 56 11.07 -14.70 -4.82
CA VAL A 56 10.42 -14.26 -3.57
C VAL A 56 11.17 -13.07 -2.95
N ALA A 57 12.51 -13.07 -3.00
CA ALA A 57 13.31 -11.93 -2.56
C ALA A 57 12.97 -10.66 -3.37
N HIS A 58 12.84 -10.79 -4.70
CA HIS A 58 12.43 -9.68 -5.55
C HIS A 58 11.00 -9.20 -5.25
N ALA A 59 10.04 -10.12 -5.06
CA ALA A 59 8.68 -9.77 -4.64
C ALA A 59 8.69 -9.00 -3.31
N HIS A 60 9.54 -9.40 -2.36
CA HIS A 60 9.71 -8.71 -1.08
C HIS A 60 10.29 -7.29 -1.26
N GLU A 61 11.27 -7.10 -2.14
CA GLU A 61 11.80 -5.76 -2.45
C GLU A 61 10.73 -4.82 -3.01
N LEU A 62 9.83 -5.34 -3.86
CA LEU A 62 8.68 -4.57 -4.36
C LEU A 62 7.69 -4.26 -3.22
N GLN A 63 7.44 -5.20 -2.32
CA GLN A 63 6.58 -4.98 -1.15
C GLN A 63 7.10 -3.90 -0.20
N VAL A 64 8.43 -3.83 0.00
CA VAL A 64 9.05 -2.75 0.76
C VAL A 64 8.78 -1.39 0.11
N GLN A 65 8.81 -1.32 -1.22
CA GLN A 65 8.48 -0.08 -1.95
C GLN A 65 7.00 0.28 -1.83
N VAL A 66 6.10 -0.70 -1.96
CA VAL A 66 4.65 -0.53 -1.74
C VAL A 66 4.37 0.02 -0.35
N ALA A 67 4.97 -0.56 0.69
CA ALA A 67 4.82 -0.12 2.07
C ALA A 67 5.29 1.33 2.26
N ALA A 68 6.47 1.68 1.75
CA ALA A 68 6.99 3.04 1.84
C ALA A 68 6.09 4.08 1.15
N LEU A 69 5.51 3.73 -0.01
CA LEU A 69 4.56 4.59 -0.71
C LEU A 69 3.25 4.77 0.08
N LEU A 70 2.74 3.71 0.69
CA LEU A 70 1.54 3.76 1.53
C LEU A 70 1.76 4.61 2.79
N GLU A 71 2.89 4.45 3.48
CA GLU A 71 3.25 5.26 4.64
C GLU A 71 3.32 6.74 4.28
N ARG A 72 3.93 7.06 3.13
CA ARG A 72 3.98 8.42 2.62
C ARG A 72 2.57 8.95 2.32
N ALA A 73 1.74 8.21 1.61
CA ALA A 73 0.38 8.62 1.27
C ALA A 73 -0.48 8.84 2.52
N LEU A 74 -0.32 8.00 3.54
CA LEU A 74 -0.98 8.15 4.83
C LEU A 74 -0.52 9.44 5.54
N SER A 75 0.79 9.72 5.56
CA SER A 75 1.34 10.94 6.16
C SER A 75 0.82 12.20 5.47
N GLU A 76 0.79 12.21 4.14
CA GLU A 76 0.27 13.33 3.33
C GLU A 76 -1.23 13.56 3.60
N THR A 77 -2.01 12.49 3.64
CA THR A 77 -3.46 12.54 3.93
C THR A 77 -3.72 13.06 5.36
N ALA A 78 -2.96 12.59 6.35
CA ALA A 78 -3.08 13.05 7.73
C ALA A 78 -2.74 14.55 7.86
N ALA A 79 -1.71 15.02 7.14
CA ALA A 79 -1.35 16.42 7.10
C ALA A 79 -2.47 17.29 6.49
N GLU A 80 -3.13 16.80 5.44
CA GLU A 80 -4.29 17.46 4.82
C GLU A 80 -5.48 17.56 5.76
N LEU A 81 -5.87 16.45 6.41
CA LEU A 81 -6.95 16.46 7.39
C LEU A 81 -6.68 17.47 8.51
N GLY A 82 -5.46 17.49 9.04
CA GLY A 82 -5.06 18.48 10.05
C GLY A 82 -5.15 19.94 9.55
N ARG A 83 -4.89 20.20 8.26
CA ARG A 83 -5.10 21.54 7.67
C ARG A 83 -6.58 21.91 7.63
N VAL A 84 -7.44 20.98 7.21
CA VAL A 84 -8.89 21.19 7.13
C VAL A 84 -9.47 21.46 8.52
N GLU A 85 -9.09 20.68 9.53
CA GLU A 85 -9.56 20.88 10.91
C GLU A 85 -9.18 22.25 11.47
N ARG A 86 -7.94 22.70 11.23
CA ARG A 86 -7.49 24.04 11.63
C ARG A 86 -8.28 25.12 10.89
N GLY A 87 -8.57 24.94 9.61
CA GLY A 87 -9.44 25.83 8.84
C GLY A 87 -10.85 25.95 9.46
N HIS A 88 -11.47 24.82 9.80
CA HIS A 88 -12.77 24.81 10.48
C HIS A 88 -12.72 25.49 11.85
N ALA A 89 -11.65 25.29 12.62
CA ALA A 89 -11.47 25.95 13.91
C ALA A 89 -11.35 27.48 13.75
N ALA A 90 -10.58 27.97 12.77
CA ALA A 90 -10.44 29.39 12.49
C ALA A 90 -11.77 30.04 12.09
N VAL A 91 -12.53 29.41 11.17
CA VAL A 91 -13.86 29.89 10.73
C VAL A 91 -14.84 29.97 11.92
N ARG A 92 -14.86 28.96 12.79
CA ARG A 92 -15.69 28.99 14.02
C ARG A 92 -15.27 30.12 14.96
N GLY A 93 -13.97 30.35 15.11
CA GLY A 93 -13.41 31.49 15.85
C GLY A 93 -13.94 32.83 15.34
N TYR A 94 -13.85 33.08 14.03
CA TYR A 94 -14.37 34.30 13.41
C TYR A 94 -15.89 34.44 13.59
N ALA A 95 -16.67 33.38 13.32
CA ALA A 95 -18.11 33.39 13.51
C ALA A 95 -18.51 33.71 14.97
N SER A 96 -17.75 33.20 15.95
CA SER A 96 -18.00 33.51 17.36
C SER A 96 -17.66 34.95 17.73
N SER A 97 -16.65 35.56 17.09
CA SER A 97 -16.26 36.95 17.32
C SER A 97 -17.29 37.93 16.74
N LEU A 98 -17.85 37.63 15.56
CA LEU A 98 -18.91 38.42 14.93
C LEU A 98 -20.24 38.37 15.69
N LYS A 99 -20.53 37.30 16.44
CA LYS A 99 -21.74 37.20 17.28
C LYS A 99 -21.65 37.97 18.60
N ARG A 100 -20.46 38.38 19.03
CA ARG A 100 -20.24 39.14 20.28
C ARG A 100 -20.06 40.64 20.05
N ALA A 101 -19.91 41.06 18.79
CA ALA A 101 -19.96 42.45 18.36
C ALA A 101 -21.41 42.84 18.06
#